data_AF-A0A6F9B322-F1
#
_entry.id   AF-A0A6F9B322-F1
#
_cell.length_a   1.000
_cell.length_b   1.000
_cell.length_c   1.000
_cell.angle_alpha   90.00
_cell.angle_beta   90.00
_cell.angle_gamma   90.00
#
_symmetry.space_group_name_H-M   'P 1'
#
loop_
_entity.id
_entity.type
_entity.pdbx_description
1 polymer ?
#
loop_
_entity_poly.entity_id
_entity_poly.type
_entity_poly.pdbx_seq_one_letter_code
_entity_poly.pdbx_strand_id
1 'polypeptide(L)'
;VRTSSLYTIWIIMKKIHFNTNQSMTLTFYPTGNRVHKHCTEFTSTSCVPCSDSTFLDEPNGLTACIQCTNCDPGFGLKVKQPCRPSSDTVCGTLEGIVVQQNTTLLTGSAAQCVVKIPITFILLNIEPCFTYIYKIGDRDCRMCRPGYRVYSHCTKSTITSCVPCIDSTFLDEPSGKTTCNKCTTCHPGLGLKVKQPCRPSSDTVCGTLEGFYCLDPTKDGCRAAQRHSSCKPGQYISHTGTTSADTVCADCTGDTYSDGSFTSCQPYTQCDTLKLQQIKPGTHSSNSECGPQTSLPIAAIISPVVVVVLAVIAAVTGVTIRRKYLS
;
A
#
# COMPACT_ATOMS: atom_id res chain seq x y z
N VAL A 1 -13.65 -35.26 -46.44
CA VAL A 1 -12.17 -35.20 -46.35
C VAL A 1 -11.80 -33.81 -45.84
N ARG A 2 -11.12 -33.74 -44.68
CA ARG A 2 -10.23 -32.68 -44.11
C ARG A 2 -10.62 -31.21 -44.41
N THR A 3 -10.82 -30.35 -43.41
CA THR A 3 -9.81 -29.93 -42.43
C THR A 3 -10.42 -29.43 -41.12
N SER A 4 -9.81 -29.88 -40.04
CA SER A 4 -10.05 -29.54 -38.64
C SER A 4 -9.87 -28.05 -38.36
N SER A 5 -10.87 -27.42 -37.73
CA SER A 5 -10.65 -26.21 -36.94
C SER A 5 -10.81 -26.58 -35.47
N LEU A 6 -9.68 -26.91 -34.85
CA LEU A 6 -9.52 -27.12 -33.43
C LEU A 6 -9.75 -25.78 -32.71
N TYR A 7 -10.99 -25.49 -32.31
CA TYR A 7 -11.22 -24.50 -31.27
C TYR A 7 -10.91 -25.18 -29.93
N THR A 8 -9.72 -24.87 -29.44
CA THR A 8 -9.15 -25.29 -28.16
C THR A 8 -10.03 -24.78 -27.02
N ILE A 9 -10.95 -25.62 -26.53
CA ILE A 9 -11.68 -25.37 -25.29
C ILE A 9 -10.69 -25.60 -24.14
N TRP A 10 -10.09 -24.52 -23.66
CA TRP A 10 -9.30 -24.47 -22.43
C TRP A 10 -10.25 -24.59 -21.24
N ILE A 11 -10.61 -25.82 -20.84
CA ILE A 11 -11.24 -26.04 -19.53
C ILE A 11 -10.15 -25.85 -18.48
N ILE A 12 -10.29 -24.79 -17.71
CA ILE A 12 -9.44 -24.42 -16.59
C ILE A 12 -9.71 -25.40 -15.44
N MET A 13 -9.19 -26.63 -15.49
CA MET A 13 -9.05 -27.44 -14.27
C MET A 13 -7.82 -26.96 -13.51
N LYS A 14 -7.93 -25.84 -12.80
CA LYS A 14 -6.83 -25.28 -12.01
C LYS A 14 -6.77 -25.90 -10.60
N LYS A 15 -5.71 -26.72 -10.42
CA LYS A 15 -4.99 -27.09 -9.18
C LYS A 15 -5.78 -27.78 -8.07
N ILE A 16 -5.74 -29.12 -8.10
CA ILE A 16 -5.90 -29.98 -6.91
C ILE A 16 -4.71 -30.94 -6.87
N HIS A 17 -4.00 -30.99 -5.73
CA HIS A 17 -2.77 -31.76 -5.55
C HIS A 17 -3.05 -33.12 -4.86
N PHE A 18 -2.43 -34.20 -5.36
CA PHE A 18 -2.61 -35.58 -4.88
C PHE A 18 -1.27 -36.23 -4.46
N ASN A 19 -1.36 -37.21 -3.55
CA ASN A 19 -0.24 -38.06 -3.15
C ASN A 19 -0.13 -39.28 -4.09
N THR A 20 1.05 -39.52 -4.67
CA THR A 20 1.28 -40.53 -5.70
C THR A 20 1.41 -41.97 -5.18
N ASN A 21 1.38 -42.20 -3.87
CA ASN A 21 1.66 -43.52 -3.25
C ASN A 21 0.44 -44.33 -2.81
N GLN A 22 -0.80 -43.91 -3.10
CA GLN A 22 -2.00 -44.72 -2.88
C GLN A 22 -2.77 -44.89 -4.18
N SER A 23 -3.32 -46.10 -4.38
CA SER A 23 -4.20 -46.46 -5.51
C SER A 23 -5.10 -45.29 -5.91
N MET A 24 -5.04 -44.92 -7.19
CA MET A 24 -5.71 -43.76 -7.77
C MET A 24 -7.24 -43.94 -7.75
N THR A 25 -7.86 -43.63 -6.62
CA THR A 25 -9.30 -43.37 -6.55
C THR A 25 -9.49 -41.89 -6.81
N LEU A 26 -10.04 -41.55 -7.99
CA LEU A 26 -10.38 -40.19 -8.39
C LEU A 26 -11.54 -39.68 -7.52
N THR A 27 -11.24 -39.20 -6.31
CA THR A 27 -12.23 -38.52 -5.48
C THR A 27 -12.28 -37.06 -5.91
N PHE A 28 -13.23 -36.73 -6.80
CA PHE A 28 -13.58 -35.34 -7.09
C PHE A 28 -14.15 -34.72 -5.81
N TYR A 29 -13.54 -33.65 -5.29
CA TYR A 29 -14.16 -32.87 -4.22
C TYR A 29 -15.33 -32.10 -4.84
N PRO A 30 -16.57 -32.31 -4.37
CA PRO A 30 -17.73 -31.69 -4.99
C PRO A 30 -17.71 -30.18 -4.77
N THR A 31 -18.31 -29.45 -5.72
CA THR A 31 -18.62 -28.02 -5.62
C THR A 31 -19.22 -27.68 -4.26
N GLY A 32 -18.93 -26.48 -3.76
CA GLY A 32 -19.35 -26.00 -2.45
C GLY A 32 -18.52 -26.42 -1.26
N ASN A 33 -17.27 -26.80 -1.49
CA ASN A 33 -16.27 -27.01 -0.44
C ASN A 33 -14.99 -26.21 -0.73
N ARG A 34 -14.41 -25.60 0.29
CA ARG A 34 -13.08 -24.95 0.23
C ARG A 34 -11.99 -25.85 0.79
N VAL A 35 -10.75 -25.62 0.38
CA VAL A 35 -9.59 -26.30 0.93
C VAL A 35 -9.39 -25.90 2.40
N HIS A 36 -9.42 -26.90 3.28
CA HIS A 36 -9.17 -26.75 4.71
C HIS A 36 -7.71 -27.05 5.07
N LYS A 37 -7.16 -28.14 4.52
CA LYS A 37 -5.73 -28.47 4.62
C LYS A 37 -5.24 -28.94 3.26
N HIS A 38 -4.15 -28.35 2.81
CA HIS A 38 -3.46 -28.86 1.64
C HIS A 38 -2.91 -30.27 1.91
N CYS A 39 -2.76 -31.05 0.84
CA CYS A 39 -2.13 -32.36 0.92
C CYS A 39 -0.74 -32.29 1.58
N THR A 40 -0.39 -33.35 2.31
CA THR A 40 0.93 -33.59 2.88
C THR A 40 1.48 -34.93 2.39
N GLU A 41 2.67 -35.30 2.85
CA GLU A 41 3.28 -36.59 2.52
C GLU A 41 2.46 -37.80 3.00
N PHE A 42 1.56 -37.61 3.99
CA PHE A 42 0.77 -38.69 4.60
C PHE A 42 -0.73 -38.50 4.45
N THR A 43 -1.18 -37.34 3.95
CA THR A 43 -2.60 -36.99 3.91
C THR A 43 -2.97 -36.33 2.59
N SER A 44 -4.07 -36.76 1.99
CA SER A 44 -4.69 -36.02 0.88
C SER A 44 -5.20 -34.66 1.34
N THR A 45 -5.48 -33.78 0.38
CA THR A 45 -6.15 -32.49 0.64
C THR A 45 -7.45 -32.74 1.41
N SER A 46 -7.75 -31.94 2.44
CA SER A 46 -9.04 -31.98 3.11
C SER A 46 -9.82 -30.72 2.79
N CYS A 47 -11.12 -30.89 2.58
CA CYS A 47 -12.04 -29.80 2.24
C CYS A 47 -13.14 -29.69 3.30
N VAL A 48 -13.65 -28.48 3.48
CA VAL A 48 -14.79 -28.18 4.36
C VAL A 48 -15.86 -27.44 3.56
N PRO A 49 -17.15 -27.66 3.86
CA PRO A 49 -18.24 -27.01 3.14
C PRO A 49 -18.22 -25.48 3.32
N CYS A 50 -18.70 -24.77 2.30
CA CYS A 50 -18.97 -23.33 2.39
C CYS A 50 -20.17 -23.07 3.33
N SER A 51 -20.14 -21.91 4.00
CA SER A 51 -21.24 -21.46 4.87
C SER A 51 -22.40 -20.92 4.04
N ASP A 52 -23.60 -20.80 4.62
CA ASP A 52 -24.84 -20.43 3.89
C ASP A 52 -24.81 -19.09 3.14
N SER A 53 -23.90 -18.16 3.52
CA SER A 53 -23.69 -16.88 2.86
C SER A 53 -22.51 -16.87 1.87
N THR A 54 -21.97 -18.05 1.55
CA THR A 54 -20.82 -18.21 0.66
C THR A 54 -20.97 -19.40 -0.27
N PHE A 55 -20.36 -19.34 -1.45
CA PHE A 55 -20.42 -20.41 -2.42
C PHE A 55 -19.08 -20.68 -3.12
N LEU A 56 -19.03 -21.84 -3.78
CA LEU A 56 -17.98 -22.25 -4.70
C LEU A 56 -18.61 -23.13 -5.79
N ASP A 57 -18.87 -22.55 -6.94
CA ASP A 57 -19.56 -23.16 -8.09
C ASP A 57 -18.65 -24.03 -8.96
N GLU A 58 -17.34 -23.92 -8.79
CA GLU A 58 -16.35 -24.77 -9.47
C GLU A 58 -15.37 -25.45 -8.48
N PRO A 59 -14.94 -26.69 -8.74
CA PRO A 59 -13.91 -27.35 -7.96
C PRO A 59 -12.56 -26.66 -8.19
N ASN A 60 -12.11 -25.90 -7.20
CA ASN A 60 -10.87 -25.14 -7.26
C ASN A 60 -10.05 -25.29 -5.96
N GLY A 61 -8.80 -24.86 -5.99
CA GLY A 61 -7.87 -24.96 -4.85
C GLY A 61 -8.00 -23.83 -3.82
N LEU A 62 -9.12 -23.08 -3.79
CA LEU A 62 -9.25 -21.91 -2.91
C LEU A 62 -9.42 -22.33 -1.44
N THR A 63 -8.75 -21.59 -0.56
CA THR A 63 -8.84 -21.76 0.90
C THR A 63 -9.99 -20.95 1.52
N ALA A 64 -10.74 -20.21 0.71
CA ALA A 64 -11.88 -19.37 1.10
C ALA A 64 -13.00 -19.48 0.07
N CYS A 65 -14.26 -19.44 0.53
CA CYS A 65 -15.44 -19.41 -0.33
C CYS A 65 -15.78 -17.97 -0.76
N ILE A 66 -16.47 -17.82 -1.88
CA ILE A 66 -16.89 -16.53 -2.44
C ILE A 66 -18.17 -16.08 -1.72
N GLN A 67 -18.32 -14.78 -1.43
CA GLN A 67 -19.56 -14.25 -0.83
C GLN A 67 -20.70 -14.29 -1.84
N CYS A 68 -21.90 -14.66 -1.40
CA CYS A 68 -23.06 -14.67 -2.27
C CYS A 68 -23.49 -13.25 -2.66
N THR A 69 -23.95 -13.08 -3.89
CA THR A 69 -24.54 -11.86 -4.39
C THR A 69 -25.80 -11.50 -3.59
N ASN A 70 -25.93 -10.24 -3.18
CA ASN A 70 -27.10 -9.72 -2.48
C ASN A 70 -28.06 -9.06 -3.47
N CYS A 71 -29.29 -9.57 -3.58
CA CYS A 71 -30.32 -8.97 -4.41
C CYS A 71 -31.05 -7.88 -3.62
N ASP A 72 -30.56 -6.64 -3.72
CA ASP A 72 -31.14 -5.51 -3.00
C ASP A 72 -32.49 -5.08 -3.62
N PRO A 73 -33.60 -5.14 -2.87
CA PRO A 73 -34.92 -4.70 -3.33
C PRO A 73 -34.97 -3.22 -3.70
N GLY A 74 -34.09 -2.38 -3.15
CA GLY A 74 -33.97 -0.96 -3.48
C GLY A 74 -33.62 -0.69 -4.93
N PHE A 75 -33.01 -1.66 -5.62
CA PHE A 75 -32.71 -1.61 -7.06
C PHE A 75 -33.70 -2.41 -7.92
N GLY A 76 -34.84 -2.82 -7.36
CA GLY A 76 -35.86 -3.58 -8.08
C GLY A 76 -35.49 -5.04 -8.36
N LEU A 77 -34.52 -5.58 -7.62
CA LEU A 77 -34.05 -6.96 -7.74
C LEU A 77 -34.71 -7.85 -6.67
N LYS A 78 -35.10 -9.05 -7.07
CA LYS A 78 -35.58 -10.12 -6.18
C LYS A 78 -34.73 -11.36 -6.33
N VAL A 79 -34.58 -12.12 -5.25
CA VAL A 79 -33.93 -13.43 -5.29
C VAL A 79 -34.78 -14.38 -6.13
N LYS A 80 -34.25 -14.80 -7.29
CA LYS A 80 -34.87 -15.80 -8.18
C LYS A 80 -34.41 -17.21 -7.82
N GLN A 81 -33.14 -17.36 -7.45
CA GLN A 81 -32.61 -18.59 -6.85
C GLN A 81 -31.78 -18.20 -5.62
N PRO A 82 -32.03 -18.84 -4.46
CA PRO A 82 -31.29 -18.55 -3.24
C PRO A 82 -29.85 -19.09 -3.34
N CYS A 83 -28.93 -18.48 -2.62
CA CYS A 83 -27.56 -18.97 -2.55
C CYS A 83 -27.50 -20.39 -2.00
N ARG A 84 -26.56 -21.19 -2.53
CA ARG A 84 -26.21 -22.51 -2.03
C ARG A 84 -24.70 -22.61 -1.92
N PRO A 85 -24.15 -23.53 -1.10
CA PRO A 85 -22.71 -23.75 -1.04
C PRO A 85 -22.08 -23.96 -2.43
N SER A 86 -22.80 -24.55 -3.38
CA SER A 86 -22.32 -24.83 -4.74
C SER A 86 -22.75 -23.83 -5.83
N SER A 87 -23.43 -22.72 -5.50
CA SER A 87 -23.91 -21.77 -6.52
C SER A 87 -24.29 -20.43 -5.91
N ASP A 88 -23.99 -19.35 -6.62
CA ASP A 88 -24.37 -18.00 -6.22
C ASP A 88 -25.89 -17.77 -6.17
N THR A 89 -26.31 -16.68 -5.51
CA THR A 89 -27.66 -16.12 -5.62
C THR A 89 -27.92 -15.63 -7.04
N VAL A 90 -29.03 -16.03 -7.65
CA VAL A 90 -29.47 -15.48 -8.94
C VAL A 90 -30.50 -14.40 -8.68
N CYS A 91 -30.18 -13.16 -9.03
CA CYS A 91 -31.12 -12.04 -8.97
C CYS A 91 -31.96 -11.97 -10.24
N GLY A 92 -33.26 -11.75 -10.08
CA GLY A 92 -34.18 -11.41 -11.17
C GLY A 92 -34.78 -10.03 -10.94
N THR A 93 -35.21 -9.37 -12.01
CA THR A 93 -35.99 -8.14 -11.89
C THR A 93 -37.42 -8.47 -11.44
N LEU A 94 -38.04 -7.54 -10.71
CA LEU A 94 -39.50 -7.55 -10.59
C LEU A 94 -40.09 -7.48 -12.02
N GLU A 95 -40.92 -8.45 -12.38
CA GLU A 95 -41.57 -8.45 -13.70
C GLU A 95 -42.34 -7.14 -13.85
N GLY A 96 -41.92 -6.30 -14.80
CA GLY A 96 -42.48 -4.96 -15.00
C GLY A 96 -41.62 -3.91 -15.69
N ILE A 97 -40.33 -4.16 -15.99
CA ILE A 97 -39.52 -3.20 -16.78
C ILE A 97 -38.96 -3.91 -18.02
N VAL A 98 -39.54 -3.57 -19.17
CA VAL A 98 -39.06 -3.94 -20.50
C VAL A 98 -37.81 -3.13 -20.82
N VAL A 99 -36.68 -3.80 -21.01
CA VAL A 99 -35.60 -3.27 -21.86
C VAL A 99 -35.48 -4.22 -23.04
N GLN A 100 -35.93 -3.78 -24.20
CA GLN A 100 -35.86 -4.52 -25.45
C GLN A 100 -34.39 -4.76 -25.83
N GLN A 101 -34.00 -6.04 -25.98
CA GLN A 101 -32.98 -6.42 -26.96
C GLN A 101 -33.44 -7.68 -27.70
N ASN A 102 -33.64 -7.52 -29.00
CA ASN A 102 -33.96 -8.57 -29.96
C ASN A 102 -32.94 -9.72 -29.87
N THR A 103 -33.39 -10.94 -29.63
CA THR A 103 -32.67 -12.12 -30.11
C THR A 103 -33.66 -13.22 -30.47
N THR A 104 -33.59 -13.62 -31.73
CA THR A 104 -34.41 -14.60 -32.42
C THR A 104 -34.29 -15.99 -31.80
N LEU A 105 -35.45 -16.62 -31.59
CA LEU A 105 -35.61 -18.01 -31.21
C LEU A 105 -35.15 -18.92 -32.36
N LEU A 106 -34.19 -19.81 -32.13
CA LEU A 106 -34.02 -21.03 -32.93
C LEU A 106 -34.35 -22.23 -32.05
N THR A 107 -35.46 -22.86 -32.38
CA THR A 107 -35.90 -24.16 -31.89
C THR A 107 -34.95 -25.23 -32.44
N GLY A 108 -34.30 -26.00 -31.56
CA GLY A 108 -33.38 -27.07 -31.93
C GLY A 108 -33.43 -28.21 -30.93
N SER A 109 -33.84 -29.37 -31.43
CA SER A 109 -34.05 -30.65 -30.74
C SER A 109 -32.88 -31.14 -29.88
N ALA A 110 -33.23 -31.83 -28.78
CA ALA A 110 -32.32 -32.56 -27.91
C ALA A 110 -31.42 -33.53 -28.69
N ALA A 111 -30.13 -33.21 -28.78
CA ALA A 111 -29.09 -34.16 -29.13
C ALA A 111 -28.23 -34.38 -27.88
N GLN A 112 -28.38 -35.54 -27.23
CA GLN A 112 -27.47 -35.99 -26.19
C GLN A 112 -26.08 -36.18 -26.79
N CYS A 113 -25.19 -35.20 -26.60
CA CYS A 113 -23.76 -35.36 -26.86
C CYS A 113 -23.14 -36.17 -25.72
N VAL A 114 -23.13 -37.50 -25.84
CA VAL A 114 -22.29 -38.34 -24.96
C VAL A 114 -20.85 -38.20 -25.43
N VAL A 115 -20.12 -37.25 -24.84
CA VAL A 115 -18.67 -37.12 -25.03
C VAL A 115 -18.00 -38.29 -24.33
N LYS A 116 -17.62 -39.33 -25.09
CA LYS A 116 -16.73 -40.37 -24.60
C LYS A 116 -15.33 -39.77 -24.44
N ILE A 117 -15.03 -39.25 -23.26
CA ILE A 117 -13.69 -38.81 -22.90
C ILE A 117 -12.82 -40.07 -22.76
N PRO A 118 -11.76 -40.26 -23.59
CA PRO A 118 -10.85 -41.37 -23.40
C PRO A 118 -10.15 -41.22 -22.04
N ILE A 119 -10.13 -42.28 -21.24
CA ILE A 119 -9.52 -42.34 -19.89
C ILE A 119 -8.06 -41.82 -19.90
N THR A 120 -7.39 -41.89 -21.05
CA THR A 120 -6.03 -41.37 -21.29
C THR A 120 -5.91 -39.84 -21.22
N PHE A 121 -6.98 -39.06 -21.42
CA PHE A 121 -6.95 -37.59 -21.37
C PHE A 121 -7.11 -37.00 -19.95
N ILE A 122 -7.49 -37.82 -18.96
CA ILE A 122 -7.67 -37.38 -17.55
C ILE A 122 -6.31 -37.24 -16.83
N LEU A 123 -5.23 -37.79 -17.39
CA LEU A 123 -3.90 -37.83 -16.76
C LEU A 123 -3.08 -36.52 -16.90
N LEU A 124 -3.56 -35.52 -17.64
CA LEU A 124 -2.74 -34.34 -17.99
C LEU A 124 -2.79 -33.16 -17.01
N ASN A 125 -3.58 -33.24 -15.92
CA ASN A 125 -3.69 -32.15 -14.93
C ASN A 125 -3.42 -32.59 -13.49
N ILE A 126 -2.58 -33.62 -13.30
CA ILE A 126 -2.05 -34.00 -11.99
C ILE A 126 -0.64 -33.44 -11.93
N GLU A 127 -0.46 -32.25 -11.34
CA GLU A 127 0.87 -31.86 -10.87
C GLU A 127 1.18 -32.75 -9.66
N PRO A 128 2.12 -33.71 -9.76
CA PRO A 128 2.59 -34.42 -8.58
C PRO A 128 3.09 -33.38 -7.58
N CYS A 129 2.96 -33.64 -6.27
CA CYS A 129 3.69 -32.84 -5.29
C CYS A 129 5.16 -32.82 -5.70
N PHE A 130 5.61 -31.67 -6.24
CA PHE A 130 6.99 -31.50 -6.71
C PHE A 130 7.90 -31.82 -5.54
N THR A 131 8.55 -32.98 -5.64
CA THR A 131 9.48 -33.45 -4.63
C THR A 131 10.84 -32.95 -5.09
N TYR A 132 11.33 -31.89 -4.46
CA TYR A 132 12.67 -31.39 -4.71
C TYR A 132 13.69 -32.38 -4.13
N ILE A 133 14.71 -32.72 -4.91
CA ILE A 133 15.70 -33.77 -4.60
C ILE A 133 17.10 -33.16 -4.63
N TYR A 134 17.96 -33.54 -3.68
CA TYR A 134 19.39 -33.21 -3.66
C TYR A 134 20.23 -34.48 -3.62
N LYS A 135 21.45 -34.40 -4.16
CA LYS A 135 22.37 -35.54 -4.18
C LYS A 135 23.25 -35.59 -2.94
N ILE A 136 23.41 -36.80 -2.40
CA ILE A 136 24.45 -37.09 -1.41
C ILE A 136 25.22 -38.36 -1.83
N GLY A 137 26.47 -38.16 -2.27
CA GLY A 137 27.17 -39.19 -3.04
C GLY A 137 26.37 -39.57 -4.30
N ASP A 138 26.16 -40.86 -4.53
CA ASP A 138 25.37 -41.39 -5.66
C ASP A 138 23.87 -41.58 -5.33
N ARG A 139 23.35 -40.91 -4.30
CA ARG A 139 21.95 -41.06 -3.88
C ARG A 139 21.15 -39.78 -4.02
N ASP A 140 19.92 -39.95 -4.47
CA ASP A 140 18.92 -38.91 -4.61
C ASP A 140 18.05 -38.84 -3.34
N CYS A 141 18.25 -37.81 -2.53
CA CYS A 141 17.53 -37.56 -1.28
C CYS A 141 16.49 -36.45 -1.44
N ARG A 142 15.35 -36.58 -0.75
CA ARG A 142 14.34 -35.50 -0.73
C ARG A 142 14.82 -34.31 0.09
N MET A 143 14.64 -33.10 -0.44
CA MET A 143 14.90 -31.85 0.27
C MET A 143 13.87 -31.60 1.38
N CYS A 144 14.27 -30.80 2.37
CA CYS A 144 13.36 -30.28 3.38
C CYS A 144 12.54 -29.10 2.82
N ARG A 145 11.34 -28.91 3.37
CA ARG A 145 10.45 -27.79 3.00
C ARG A 145 11.00 -26.46 3.51
N PRO A 146 10.55 -25.31 2.97
CA PRO A 146 10.89 -23.99 3.53
C PRO A 146 10.64 -23.96 5.03
N GLY A 147 11.59 -23.39 5.76
CA GLY A 147 11.62 -23.34 7.22
C GLY A 147 12.14 -24.57 7.94
N TYR A 148 12.63 -25.57 7.22
CA TYR A 148 13.23 -26.76 7.80
C TYR A 148 14.60 -27.04 7.17
N ARG A 149 15.57 -27.38 8.03
CA ARG A 149 16.90 -27.85 7.64
C ARG A 149 17.02 -29.36 7.79
N VAL A 150 17.98 -29.94 7.09
CA VAL A 150 18.34 -31.35 7.23
C VAL A 150 18.97 -31.59 8.59
N TYR A 151 18.36 -32.46 9.39
CA TYR A 151 18.95 -32.98 10.63
C TYR A 151 19.81 -34.22 10.33
N SER A 152 19.28 -35.15 9.54
CA SER A 152 20.00 -36.31 9.06
C SER A 152 19.67 -36.59 7.60
N HIS A 153 20.70 -36.93 6.83
CA HIS A 153 20.56 -37.25 5.41
C HIS A 153 19.86 -38.59 5.21
N CYS A 154 19.29 -38.77 4.02
CA CYS A 154 18.63 -40.02 3.66
C CYS A 154 19.64 -41.19 3.57
N THR A 155 19.18 -42.39 3.89
CA THR A 155 19.93 -43.64 3.69
C THR A 155 19.25 -44.52 2.64
N LYS A 156 19.71 -45.75 2.43
CA LYS A 156 19.07 -46.68 1.48
C LYS A 156 17.61 -47.00 1.86
N SER A 157 17.27 -46.93 3.15
CA SER A 157 15.96 -47.32 3.68
C SER A 157 15.25 -46.19 4.44
N THR A 158 15.91 -45.05 4.65
CA THR A 158 15.34 -43.92 5.40
C THR A 158 15.33 -42.65 4.56
N ILE A 159 14.27 -41.85 4.69
CA ILE A 159 14.18 -40.52 4.07
C ILE A 159 15.00 -39.48 4.85
N THR A 160 15.21 -38.32 4.25
CA THR A 160 15.84 -37.17 4.92
C THR A 160 15.00 -36.75 6.14
N SER A 161 15.64 -36.63 7.31
CA SER A 161 14.99 -36.07 8.50
C SER A 161 15.16 -34.55 8.52
N CYS A 162 14.07 -33.84 8.79
CA CYS A 162 14.00 -32.39 8.75
C CYS A 162 13.60 -31.82 10.11
N VAL A 163 14.25 -30.75 10.54
CA VAL A 163 13.94 -30.01 11.78
C VAL A 163 13.77 -28.53 11.47
N PRO A 164 12.91 -27.81 12.21
CA PRO A 164 12.64 -26.40 11.92
C PRO A 164 13.87 -25.53 12.13
N CYS A 165 13.93 -24.42 11.39
CA CYS A 165 14.84 -23.32 11.68
C CYS A 165 14.43 -22.63 12.99
N ILE A 166 15.41 -22.37 13.86
CA ILE A 166 15.26 -21.71 15.16
C ILE A 166 16.26 -20.55 15.27
N ASP A 167 16.23 -19.78 16.35
CA ASP A 167 17.25 -18.76 16.69
C ASP A 167 17.49 -17.70 15.60
N SER A 168 16.43 -17.10 15.07
CA SER A 168 16.51 -16.06 14.02
C SER A 168 17.25 -16.55 12.77
N THR A 169 16.85 -17.72 12.29
CA THR A 169 17.31 -18.27 11.01
C THR A 169 16.14 -18.70 10.13
N PHE A 170 16.36 -18.78 8.82
CA PHE A 170 15.35 -19.12 7.84
C PHE A 170 15.88 -19.92 6.64
N LEU A 171 14.96 -20.58 5.94
CA LEU A 171 15.13 -21.15 4.60
C LEU A 171 13.82 -20.89 3.84
N ASP A 172 13.87 -20.04 2.83
CA ASP A 172 12.73 -19.60 2.02
C ASP A 172 12.38 -20.55 0.87
N GLU A 173 13.33 -21.41 0.48
CA GLU A 173 13.15 -22.43 -0.55
C GLU A 173 13.34 -23.85 0.00
N PRO A 174 12.75 -24.87 -0.65
CA PRO A 174 13.07 -26.27 -0.36
C PRO A 174 14.58 -26.51 -0.52
N SER A 175 15.23 -27.10 0.47
CA SER A 175 16.68 -27.29 0.42
C SER A 175 17.18 -28.56 1.09
N GLY A 176 18.34 -29.04 0.65
CA GLY A 176 19.13 -30.09 1.30
C GLY A 176 20.13 -29.56 2.33
N LYS A 177 20.01 -28.30 2.76
CA LYS A 177 20.97 -27.65 3.67
C LYS A 177 20.82 -28.19 5.08
N THR A 178 21.94 -28.47 5.73
CA THR A 178 21.98 -28.86 7.15
C THR A 178 21.95 -27.65 8.08
N THR A 179 22.10 -26.43 7.57
CA THR A 179 22.08 -25.17 8.33
C THR A 179 21.13 -24.17 7.70
N CYS A 180 20.38 -23.43 8.52
CA CYS A 180 19.52 -22.34 8.06
C CYS A 180 20.34 -21.05 7.83
N ASN A 181 19.85 -20.16 6.97
CA ASN A 181 20.45 -18.85 6.75
C ASN A 181 20.12 -17.93 7.93
N LYS A 182 21.03 -17.04 8.33
CA LYS A 182 20.71 -16.04 9.36
C LYS A 182 19.75 -14.98 8.80
N CYS A 183 18.78 -14.56 9.61
CA CYS A 183 17.89 -13.50 9.20
C CYS A 183 18.65 -12.16 9.07
N THR A 184 18.26 -11.37 8.08
CA THR A 184 18.69 -9.99 7.90
C THR A 184 18.27 -9.15 9.11
N THR A 185 19.16 -8.26 9.55
CA THR A 185 18.89 -7.31 10.64
C THR A 185 18.72 -5.91 10.06
N CYS A 186 17.59 -5.26 10.37
CA CYS A 186 17.33 -3.90 9.92
C CYS A 186 17.95 -2.91 10.90
N HIS A 187 19.07 -2.29 10.51
CA HIS A 187 19.80 -1.34 11.36
C HIS A 187 19.18 0.06 11.29
N PRO A 188 18.74 0.66 12.42
CA PRO A 188 18.23 2.02 12.45
C PRO A 188 19.25 3.07 11.98
N GLY A 189 20.54 2.82 12.20
CA GLY A 189 21.63 3.69 11.73
C GLY A 189 21.76 3.78 10.20
N LEU A 190 21.14 2.85 9.46
CA LEU A 190 21.03 2.88 8.00
C LEU A 190 19.67 3.43 7.54
N GLY A 191 18.89 4.04 8.43
CA GLY A 191 17.55 4.54 8.12
C GLY A 191 16.51 3.43 7.94
N LEU A 192 16.72 2.24 8.51
CA LEU A 192 15.87 1.07 8.27
C LEU A 192 15.04 0.67 9.49
N LYS A 193 13.86 0.11 9.22
CA LYS A 193 12.98 -0.55 10.21
C LYS A 193 12.51 -1.91 9.70
N VAL A 194 12.14 -2.79 10.63
CA VAL A 194 11.53 -4.07 10.26
C VAL A 194 10.15 -3.81 9.65
N LYS A 195 9.97 -4.16 8.38
CA LYS A 195 8.68 -4.12 7.67
C LYS A 195 7.96 -5.46 7.80
N GLN A 196 8.70 -6.56 7.66
CA GLN A 196 8.20 -7.91 7.93
C GLN A 196 9.22 -8.65 8.81
N PRO A 197 8.76 -9.27 9.91
CA PRO A 197 9.66 -10.00 10.81
C PRO A 197 10.12 -11.30 10.17
N CYS A 198 11.30 -11.78 10.59
CA CYS A 198 11.79 -13.08 10.15
C CYS A 198 10.85 -14.21 10.59
N ARG A 199 10.71 -15.21 9.73
CA ARG A 199 10.02 -16.48 10.02
C ARG A 199 10.93 -17.63 9.61
N PRO A 200 10.73 -18.86 10.10
CA PRO A 200 11.50 -20.01 9.63
C PRO A 200 11.52 -20.11 8.10
N SER A 201 10.40 -19.82 7.44
CA SER A 201 10.27 -19.94 5.98
C SER A 201 10.50 -18.64 5.20
N SER A 202 10.97 -17.54 5.81
CA SER A 202 11.18 -16.26 5.10
C SER A 202 12.10 -15.32 5.87
N ASP A 203 12.97 -14.62 5.16
CA ASP A 203 13.85 -13.61 5.77
C ASP A 203 13.06 -12.42 6.37
N THR A 204 13.73 -11.63 7.20
CA THR A 204 13.31 -10.27 7.55
C THR A 204 13.30 -9.39 6.30
N VAL A 205 12.21 -8.65 6.11
CA VAL A 205 12.16 -7.58 5.09
C VAL A 205 12.33 -6.23 5.78
N CYS A 206 13.35 -5.49 5.37
CA CYS A 206 13.60 -4.14 5.86
C CYS A 206 12.85 -3.09 5.03
N GLY A 207 12.26 -2.10 5.70
CA GLY A 207 11.69 -0.89 5.10
C GLY A 207 12.40 0.35 5.59
N THR A 208 12.01 1.52 5.09
CA THR A 208 12.59 2.80 5.52
C THR A 208 11.97 3.30 6.82
N LEU A 209 12.77 3.98 7.63
CA LEU A 209 12.30 4.78 8.76
C LEU A 209 11.51 6.00 8.27
N GLU A 210 10.71 6.59 9.16
CA GLU A 210 9.99 7.82 8.84
C GLU A 210 10.96 8.98 8.61
N GLY A 211 10.70 9.77 7.57
CA GLY A 211 11.63 10.82 7.14
C GLY A 211 12.86 10.30 6.39
N PHE A 212 12.82 9.06 5.86
CA PHE A 212 13.88 8.49 5.03
C PHE A 212 13.32 7.94 3.71
N TYR A 213 14.12 8.04 2.66
CA TYR A 213 13.88 7.41 1.36
C TYR A 213 14.93 6.33 1.07
N CYS A 214 14.56 5.34 0.28
CA CYS A 214 15.40 4.19 -0.02
C CYS A 214 16.46 4.55 -1.07
N LEU A 215 17.73 4.21 -0.79
CA LEU A 215 18.84 4.31 -1.74
C LEU A 215 19.09 3.00 -2.49
N ASP A 216 18.91 1.88 -1.80
CA ASP A 216 19.17 0.54 -2.34
C ASP A 216 17.89 -0.33 -2.25
N PRO A 217 16.99 -0.20 -3.24
CA PRO A 217 15.72 -0.92 -3.27
C PRO A 217 15.92 -2.41 -3.57
N THR A 218 15.13 -3.24 -2.90
CA THR A 218 15.00 -4.68 -3.18
C THR A 218 13.59 -4.99 -3.65
N LYS A 219 13.33 -6.24 -4.05
CA LYS A 219 12.01 -6.69 -4.51
C LYS A 219 10.87 -6.28 -3.57
N ASP A 220 11.07 -6.44 -2.25
CA ASP A 220 10.00 -6.26 -1.25
C ASP A 220 10.35 -5.22 -0.15
N GLY A 221 11.56 -4.65 -0.18
CA GLY A 221 12.11 -3.80 0.89
C GLY A 221 13.28 -2.90 0.48
N CYS A 222 14.11 -2.50 1.45
CA CYS A 222 15.23 -1.58 1.27
C CYS A 222 16.46 -2.02 2.08
N ARG A 223 17.66 -1.96 1.48
CA ARG A 223 18.94 -2.33 2.15
C ARG A 223 19.69 -1.15 2.76
N ALA A 224 19.44 0.06 2.28
CA ALA A 224 20.03 1.28 2.82
C ALA A 224 19.11 2.46 2.51
N ALA A 225 18.90 3.34 3.49
CA ALA A 225 18.05 4.51 3.34
C ALA A 225 18.78 5.79 3.78
N GLN A 226 18.35 6.90 3.22
CA GLN A 226 18.88 8.23 3.52
C GLN A 226 17.77 9.14 4.03
N ARG A 227 18.12 10.00 4.99
CA ARG A 227 17.18 10.96 5.56
C ARG A 227 16.75 11.96 4.47
N HIS A 228 15.47 12.31 4.48
CA HIS A 228 14.94 13.34 3.62
C HIS A 228 15.68 14.67 3.83
N SER A 229 15.95 15.36 2.73
CA SER A 229 16.49 16.71 2.71
C SER A 229 15.51 17.68 3.38
N SER A 230 16.04 18.62 4.14
CA SER A 230 15.28 19.74 4.71
C SER A 230 15.46 20.97 3.82
N CYS A 231 14.37 21.64 3.50
CA CYS A 231 14.43 22.88 2.73
C CYS A 231 15.02 24.01 3.58
N LYS A 232 15.76 24.91 2.95
CA LYS A 232 16.36 26.06 3.64
C LYS A 232 15.33 27.18 3.79
N PRO A 233 15.50 28.10 4.76
CA PRO A 233 14.75 29.36 4.76
C PRO A 233 14.89 30.05 3.40
N GLY A 234 13.80 30.60 2.87
CA GLY A 234 13.74 31.07 1.48
C GLY A 234 13.16 30.05 0.51
N GLN A 235 13.04 28.79 0.91
CA GLN A 235 12.50 27.70 0.10
C GLN A 235 11.26 27.09 0.75
N TYR A 236 10.40 26.50 -0.06
CA TYR A 236 9.25 25.73 0.38
C TYR A 236 9.34 24.29 -0.14
N ILE A 237 8.65 23.38 0.54
CA ILE A 237 8.54 21.97 0.16
C ILE A 237 7.58 21.88 -1.03
N SER A 238 8.14 21.79 -2.24
CA SER A 238 7.36 21.62 -3.46
C SER A 238 6.80 20.21 -3.57
N HIS A 239 7.61 19.20 -3.24
CA HIS A 239 7.17 17.81 -3.15
C HIS A 239 7.67 17.20 -1.85
N THR A 240 6.75 16.62 -1.08
CA THR A 240 7.09 15.92 0.15
C THR A 240 7.86 14.63 -0.15
N GLY A 241 8.91 14.36 0.63
CA GLY A 241 9.67 13.12 0.52
C GLY A 241 8.79 11.89 0.73
N THR A 242 9.10 10.82 0.01
CA THR A 242 8.40 9.53 0.10
C THR A 242 9.40 8.43 0.48
N THR A 243 8.94 7.18 0.60
CA THR A 243 9.83 6.05 0.87
C THR A 243 10.78 5.74 -0.29
N SER A 244 10.52 6.27 -1.50
CA SER A 244 11.33 6.05 -2.71
C SER A 244 12.00 7.31 -3.26
N ALA A 245 11.61 8.50 -2.81
CA ALA A 245 12.13 9.76 -3.32
C ALA A 245 12.38 10.77 -2.20
N ASP A 246 13.39 11.61 -2.39
CA ASP A 246 13.71 12.70 -1.47
C ASP A 246 12.71 13.86 -1.55
N THR A 247 12.70 14.73 -0.54
CA THR A 247 11.99 16.00 -0.54
C THR A 247 12.56 16.92 -1.62
N VAL A 248 11.67 17.55 -2.39
CA VAL A 248 12.05 18.55 -3.40
C VAL A 248 11.68 19.95 -2.91
N CYS A 249 12.66 20.83 -2.91
CA CYS A 249 12.53 22.22 -2.48
C CYS A 249 12.47 23.16 -3.68
N ALA A 250 11.69 24.24 -3.58
CA ALA A 250 11.64 25.32 -4.55
C ALA A 250 11.76 26.68 -3.86
N ASP A 251 12.31 27.67 -4.55
CA ASP A 251 12.54 29.01 -3.99
C ASP A 251 11.25 29.83 -3.94
N CYS A 252 11.12 30.68 -2.92
CA CYS A 252 10.07 31.67 -2.85
C CYS A 252 10.34 32.84 -3.81
N THR A 253 9.28 33.36 -4.42
CA THR A 253 9.34 34.48 -5.37
C THR A 253 8.33 35.56 -5.01
N GLY A 254 8.58 36.79 -5.46
CA GLY A 254 7.70 37.93 -5.17
C GLY A 254 7.62 38.25 -3.68
N ASP A 255 6.46 38.71 -3.21
CA ASP A 255 6.28 39.14 -1.82
C ASP A 255 5.89 37.98 -0.90
N THR A 256 6.65 36.88 -0.96
CA THR A 256 6.37 35.66 -0.19
C THR A 256 7.60 35.11 0.52
N TYR A 257 7.38 34.41 1.65
CA TYR A 257 8.42 33.80 2.47
C TYR A 257 8.11 32.36 2.87
N SER A 258 9.15 31.64 3.28
CA SER A 258 9.08 30.35 3.95
C SER A 258 10.29 30.16 4.87
N ASP A 259 10.07 29.54 6.03
CA ASP A 259 11.15 29.16 6.96
C ASP A 259 11.82 27.82 6.58
N GLY A 260 11.40 27.21 5.46
CA GLY A 260 11.86 25.89 5.00
C GLY A 260 10.93 24.75 5.39
N SER A 261 9.92 24.99 6.23
CA SER A 261 8.97 23.96 6.69
C SER A 261 7.64 23.97 5.94
N PHE A 262 7.33 25.05 5.20
CA PHE A 262 6.04 25.22 4.56
C PHE A 262 5.94 24.44 3.24
N THR A 263 4.73 24.00 2.89
CA THR A 263 4.42 23.37 1.59
C THR A 263 4.13 24.37 0.48
N SER A 264 4.05 25.66 0.81
CA SER A 264 3.97 26.78 -0.12
C SER A 264 4.48 28.05 0.56
N CYS A 265 5.00 28.99 -0.23
CA CYS A 265 5.40 30.29 0.31
C CYS A 265 4.17 31.09 0.75
N GLN A 266 4.28 31.72 1.92
CA GLN A 266 3.23 32.56 2.51
C GLN A 266 3.48 34.02 2.14
N PRO A 267 2.43 34.82 1.87
CA PRO A 267 2.60 36.24 1.60
C PRO A 267 3.12 36.99 2.83
N TYR A 268 3.89 38.05 2.60
CA TYR A 268 4.30 38.95 3.67
C TYR A 268 3.09 39.60 4.35
N THR A 269 3.19 39.85 5.66
CA THR A 269 2.20 40.65 6.37
C THR A 269 2.26 42.10 5.91
N GLN A 270 1.13 42.63 5.43
CA GLN A 270 1.00 44.02 5.04
C GLN A 270 0.66 44.90 6.26
N CYS A 271 1.69 45.49 6.89
CA CYS A 271 1.54 46.28 8.12
C CYS A 271 0.57 47.46 7.96
N ASP A 272 0.51 48.10 6.79
CA ASP A 272 -0.37 49.23 6.51
C ASP A 272 -1.85 48.86 6.65
N THR A 273 -2.24 47.67 6.18
CA THR A 273 -3.61 47.15 6.33
C THR A 273 -3.98 46.92 7.79
N LEU A 274 -2.99 46.66 8.64
CA LEU A 274 -3.14 46.50 10.08
C LEU A 274 -3.02 47.81 10.86
N LYS A 275 -2.85 48.95 10.17
CA LYS A 275 -2.58 50.28 10.77
C LYS A 275 -1.33 50.29 11.66
N LEU A 276 -0.37 49.41 11.36
CA LEU A 276 0.91 49.30 12.06
C LEU A 276 2.04 49.82 11.16
N GLN A 277 3.17 50.20 11.75
CA GLN A 277 4.37 50.54 11.01
C GLN A 277 5.19 49.28 10.74
N GLN A 278 5.73 49.16 9.53
CA GLN A 278 6.71 48.11 9.24
C GLN A 278 8.02 48.45 9.98
N ILE A 279 8.41 47.59 10.93
CA ILE A 279 9.68 47.71 11.65
C ILE A 279 10.80 47.09 10.82
N LYS A 280 10.54 45.92 10.23
CA LYS A 280 11.50 45.18 9.42
C LYS A 280 10.83 44.66 8.15
N PRO A 281 11.42 44.90 6.96
CA PRO A 281 10.88 44.39 5.72
C PRO A 281 10.94 42.86 5.67
N GLY A 282 9.93 42.25 5.05
CA GLY A 282 9.93 40.82 4.76
C GLY A 282 11.04 40.44 3.79
N THR A 283 11.52 39.20 3.91
CA THR A 283 12.47 38.57 2.99
C THR A 283 11.90 37.21 2.59
N HIS A 284 12.43 36.57 1.55
CA HIS A 284 12.03 35.20 1.23
C HIS A 284 12.21 34.21 2.38
N SER A 285 13.11 34.49 3.32
CA SER A 285 13.35 33.67 4.51
C SER A 285 12.54 34.05 5.76
N SER A 286 11.90 35.23 5.80
CA SER A 286 11.24 35.73 7.01
C SER A 286 10.12 36.70 6.71
N ASN A 287 9.04 36.63 7.49
CA ASN A 287 7.92 37.57 7.36
C ASN A 287 8.34 39.03 7.65
N SER A 288 7.50 39.97 7.23
CA SER A 288 7.56 41.36 7.69
C SER A 288 7.21 41.46 9.17
N GLU A 289 7.98 42.25 9.92
CA GLU A 289 7.68 42.54 11.32
C GLU A 289 6.98 43.91 11.42
N CYS A 290 5.80 43.92 12.03
CA CYS A 290 4.99 45.11 12.21
C CYS A 290 4.99 45.52 13.69
N GLY A 291 4.93 46.82 13.97
CA GLY A 291 4.76 47.32 15.32
C GLY A 291 3.95 48.61 15.38
N PRO A 292 3.62 49.07 16.60
CA PRO A 292 2.84 50.28 16.77
C PRO A 292 3.56 51.48 16.13
N GLN A 293 2.78 52.35 15.49
CA GLN A 293 3.27 53.63 15.00
C GLN A 293 3.81 54.41 16.20
N THR A 294 5.12 54.50 16.35
CA THR A 294 5.71 55.48 17.25
C THR A 294 5.45 56.82 16.60
N SER A 295 4.33 57.45 16.96
CA SER A 295 4.10 58.86 16.66
C SER A 295 5.38 59.60 17.05
N LEU A 296 6.06 60.20 16.07
CA LEU A 296 7.12 61.18 16.31
C LEU A 296 6.72 62.00 17.53
N PRO A 297 7.61 62.17 18.53
CA PRO A 297 7.22 62.82 19.77
C PRO A 297 6.68 64.19 19.38
N ILE A 298 5.37 64.41 19.54
CA ILE A 298 4.70 65.67 19.20
C ILE A 298 5.39 66.84 19.93
N ALA A 299 6.14 66.54 21.00
CA ALA A 299 7.10 67.41 21.67
C ALA A 299 8.11 68.12 20.74
N ALA A 300 8.54 67.51 19.63
CA ALA A 300 9.49 68.11 18.68
C ALA A 300 8.86 69.21 17.80
N ILE A 301 7.54 69.17 17.58
CA ILE A 301 6.80 70.19 16.81
C ILE A 301 6.24 71.28 17.74
N ILE A 302 5.83 70.90 18.96
CA ILE A 302 5.34 71.86 19.96
C ILE A 302 6.44 72.82 20.40
N SER A 303 7.71 72.37 20.48
CA SER A 303 8.84 73.17 20.95
C SER A 303 9.07 74.47 20.14
N PRO A 304 9.23 74.45 18.80
CA PRO A 304 9.43 75.69 18.04
C PRO A 304 8.18 76.58 17.98
N VAL A 305 6.97 75.99 17.93
CA VAL A 305 5.73 76.76 17.87
C VAL A 305 5.49 77.53 19.17
N VAL A 306 5.73 76.90 20.33
CA VAL A 306 5.59 77.56 21.64
C VAL A 306 6.63 78.67 21.80
N VAL A 307 7.87 78.47 21.35
CA VAL A 307 8.91 79.51 21.38
C VAL A 307 8.55 80.72 20.52
N VAL A 308 8.02 80.49 19.31
CA VAL A 308 7.56 81.59 18.42
C VAL A 308 6.40 82.35 19.04
N VAL A 309 5.42 81.66 19.63
CA VAL A 309 4.27 82.30 20.29
C VAL A 309 4.71 83.14 21.50
N LEU A 310 5.62 82.61 22.33
CA LEU A 310 6.17 83.36 23.47
C LEU A 310 6.97 84.59 23.03
N ALA A 311 7.77 84.48 21.95
CA ALA A 311 8.50 85.61 21.39
C ALA A 311 7.57 86.71 20.86
N VAL A 312 6.46 86.34 20.21
CA VAL A 312 5.45 87.30 19.73
C VAL A 312 4.76 87.99 20.92
N ILE A 313 4.39 87.24 21.97
CA ILE A 313 3.78 87.81 23.18
C ILE A 313 4.76 88.78 23.87
N ALA A 314 6.04 88.43 23.98
CA ALA A 314 7.07 89.30 24.53
C ALA A 314 7.27 90.57 23.69
N ALA A 315 7.25 90.46 22.36
CA ALA A 315 7.34 91.61 21.46
C ALA A 315 6.12 92.54 21.59
N VAL A 316 4.90 91.99 21.65
CA VAL A 316 3.67 92.78 21.81
C VAL A 316 3.62 93.46 23.18
N THR A 317 3.94 92.75 24.26
CA THR A 317 4.00 93.35 25.61
C THR A 317 5.10 94.40 25.71
N GLY A 318 6.27 94.17 25.09
CA GLY A 318 7.33 95.17 24.99
C GLY A 318 6.88 96.44 24.24
N VAL A 319 6.14 96.30 23.13
CA VAL A 319 5.61 97.44 22.37
C VAL A 319 4.51 98.18 23.15
N THR A 320 3.62 97.49 23.86
CA THR A 320 2.56 98.14 24.65
C THR A 320 3.10 98.83 25.90
N ILE A 321 4.09 98.25 26.59
CA ILE A 321 4.78 98.88 27.72
C ILE A 321 5.56 100.10 27.23
N ARG A 322 6.31 99.98 26.13
CA ARG A 322 7.04 101.11 25.54
C ARG A 322 6.12 102.25 25.13
N ARG A 323 4.94 101.96 24.57
CA ARG A 323 3.91 102.98 24.28
C ARG A 323 3.34 103.64 25.54
N LYS A 324 3.23 102.91 26.66
CA LYS A 324 2.77 103.47 27.94
C LYS A 324 3.79 104.36 28.66
N TYR A 325 5.08 104.18 28.42
CA TYR A 325 6.15 104.98 29.04
C TYR A 325 6.59 106.19 28.18
N LEU A 326 6.14 106.28 26.93
CA LEU A 326 6.45 107.37 25.98
C LEU A 326 5.23 108.28 25.69
N SER A 327 4.14 108.11 26.43
CA SER A 327 2.96 109.00 26.47
C SER A 327 2.78 109.54 27.88
#